data_AF-A0A1Q4VZX4-F1
#
_entry.id   AF-A0A1Q4VZX4-F1
#
_cell.length_a   1.000
_cell.length_b   1.000
_cell.length_c   1.000
_cell.angle_alpha   90.00
_cell.angle_beta   90.00
_cell.angle_gamma   90.00
#
_symmetry.space_group_name_H-M   'P 1'
#
loop_
_entity.id
_entity.type
_entity.pdbx_description
1 polymer ?
#
loop_
_entity_poly.entity_id
_entity_poly.type
_entity_poly.pdbx_seq_one_letter_code
_entity_poly.pdbx_strand_id
1 'polypeptide(L)'
;MTLAPVAVATEAHADVSGSVCLSALPSQATDTLNLIASGGPFPYSQDGVVFQNREGVLPSESYGYYHEYTVITPGSPTRGARRIVTGQASQEDYYTGDHYATFSLIDQTC
;
A
#
# COMPACT_ATOMS: atom_id res chain seq x y z
N MET A 1 -22.72 8.91 28.49
CA MET A 1 -21.24 8.89 28.46
C MET A 1 -20.86 8.74 27.00
N THR A 2 -20.57 9.84 26.32
CA THR A 2 -20.30 9.86 24.88
C THR A 2 -18.81 9.51 24.69
N LEU A 3 -18.51 8.40 24.03
CA LEU A 3 -17.15 8.03 23.67
C LEU A 3 -16.71 8.89 22.48
N ALA A 4 -15.62 9.63 22.64
CA ALA A 4 -14.94 10.31 21.54
C ALA A 4 -14.16 9.29 20.69
N PRO A 5 -14.07 9.47 19.37
CA PRO A 5 -13.22 8.62 18.55
C PRO A 5 -11.76 8.93 18.86
N VAL A 6 -10.99 7.87 19.18
CA VAL A 6 -9.53 7.95 19.24
C VAL A 6 -9.05 7.95 17.79
N ALA A 7 -8.66 9.11 17.27
CA ALA A 7 -7.88 9.17 16.05
C ALA A 7 -6.52 8.52 16.36
N VAL A 8 -6.28 7.33 15.80
CA VAL A 8 -4.94 6.75 15.79
C VAL A 8 -4.13 7.64 14.86
N ALA A 9 -3.36 8.55 15.44
CA ALA A 9 -2.37 9.31 14.69
C ALA A 9 -1.40 8.28 14.10
N THR A 10 -1.31 8.25 12.77
CA THR A 10 -0.32 7.47 12.05
C THR A 10 1.05 7.95 12.53
N GLU A 11 1.73 7.16 13.37
CA GLU A 11 3.14 7.42 13.67
C GLU A 11 3.91 7.28 12.36
N ALA A 12 4.19 8.42 11.74
CA ALA A 12 4.99 8.48 10.52
C ALA A 12 6.35 7.84 10.82
N HIS A 13 6.57 6.64 10.27
CA HIS A 13 7.89 6.02 10.28
C HIS A 13 8.84 6.88 9.47
N ALA A 14 10.09 6.97 9.93
CA ALA A 14 11.08 7.95 9.43
C ALA A 14 11.29 7.90 7.90
N ASP A 15 11.04 6.74 7.28
CA ASP A 15 11.24 6.51 5.85
C ASP A 15 9.93 6.43 5.04
N VAL A 16 8.75 6.52 5.70
CA VAL A 16 7.49 6.79 4.98
C VAL A 16 7.49 8.27 4.64
N SER A 17 7.52 8.59 3.34
CA SER A 17 7.64 9.95 2.79
C SER A 17 6.40 10.83 2.98
N GLY A 18 5.52 10.49 3.94
CA GLY A 18 4.24 11.15 4.20
C GLY A 18 3.06 10.44 3.53
N SER A 19 1.98 11.20 3.32
CA SER A 19 0.76 10.72 2.65
C SER A 19 0.61 11.30 1.24
N VAL A 20 -0.07 10.54 0.37
CA VAL A 20 -0.39 10.93 -1.01
C VAL A 20 -1.85 10.64 -1.29
N CYS A 21 -2.53 11.59 -1.94
CA CYS A 21 -3.90 11.42 -2.40
C CYS A 21 -3.98 10.33 -3.48
N LEU A 22 -4.98 9.44 -3.42
CA LEU A 22 -5.21 8.43 -4.44
C LEU A 22 -5.42 9.08 -5.82
N SER A 23 -6.08 10.24 -5.90
CA SER A 23 -6.24 10.96 -7.18
C SER A 23 -4.93 11.49 -7.76
N ALA A 24 -3.86 11.57 -6.96
CA ALA A 24 -2.53 11.98 -7.41
C ALA A 24 -1.66 10.81 -7.89
N LEU A 25 -2.09 9.56 -7.67
CA LEU A 25 -1.40 8.37 -8.14
C LEU A 25 -1.77 8.03 -9.59
N PRO A 26 -0.95 7.21 -10.28
CA PRO A 26 -1.37 6.63 -11.56
C PRO A 26 -2.69 5.87 -11.40
N SER A 27 -3.59 5.94 -12.39
CA SER A 27 -4.92 5.32 -12.32
C SER A 27 -4.88 3.81 -12.02
N GLN A 28 -3.79 3.14 -12.39
CA GLN A 28 -3.58 1.72 -12.09
C GLN A 28 -3.52 1.43 -10.58
N ALA A 29 -3.20 2.40 -9.73
CA ALA A 29 -3.27 2.25 -8.28
C ALA A 29 -4.72 2.09 -7.82
N THR A 30 -5.65 2.88 -8.36
CA THR A 30 -7.10 2.71 -8.13
C THR A 30 -7.58 1.34 -8.61
N ASP A 31 -7.13 0.89 -9.78
CA ASP A 31 -7.46 -0.46 -10.27
C ASP A 31 -6.99 -1.55 -9.30
N THR A 32 -5.76 -1.45 -8.78
CA THR A 32 -5.21 -2.39 -7.80
C THR A 32 -6.00 -2.36 -6.48
N LEU A 33 -6.35 -1.19 -5.95
CA LEU A 33 -7.17 -1.10 -4.72
C LEU A 33 -8.56 -1.70 -4.90
N ASN A 34 -9.18 -1.51 -6.08
CA ASN A 34 -10.46 -2.15 -6.40
C ASN A 34 -10.35 -3.68 -6.43
N LEU A 35 -9.26 -4.23 -6.98
CA LEU A 35 -9.00 -5.67 -6.96
C LEU A 35 -8.76 -6.20 -5.54
N ILE A 36 -8.04 -5.45 -4.70
CA ILE A 36 -7.85 -5.81 -3.29
C ILE A 36 -9.20 -5.88 -2.58
N ALA A 37 -10.04 -4.85 -2.76
CA ALA A 37 -11.39 -4.80 -2.18
C ALA A 37 -12.29 -5.95 -2.66
N SER A 38 -12.14 -6.42 -3.90
CA SER A 38 -12.91 -7.55 -4.45
C SER A 38 -12.30 -8.92 -4.18
N GLY A 39 -11.09 -9.00 -3.61
CA GLY A 39 -10.37 -10.26 -3.43
C GLY A 39 -9.81 -10.86 -4.73
N GLY A 40 -9.52 -10.03 -5.73
CA GLY A 40 -9.01 -10.43 -7.05
C GLY A 40 -10.10 -10.63 -8.10
N PRO A 41 -9.81 -11.38 -9.19
CA PRO A 41 -8.56 -12.09 -9.48
C PRO A 41 -7.39 -11.13 -9.73
N PHE A 42 -6.20 -11.50 -9.28
CA PHE A 42 -5.00 -10.68 -9.46
C PHE A 42 -4.21 -11.04 -10.72
N PRO A 43 -3.57 -10.06 -11.38
CA PRO A 43 -2.87 -10.28 -12.65
C PRO A 43 -1.54 -11.01 -12.51
N TYR A 44 -0.89 -10.95 -11.35
CA TYR A 44 0.39 -11.63 -11.09
C TYR A 44 0.28 -12.61 -9.93
N SER A 45 1.03 -13.72 -10.02
CA SER A 45 1.04 -14.76 -8.98
C SER A 45 1.63 -14.32 -7.65
N GLN A 46 2.40 -13.22 -7.64
CA GLN A 46 2.93 -12.61 -6.43
C GLN A 46 1.94 -11.67 -5.74
N ASP A 47 0.83 -11.30 -6.39
CA ASP A 47 -0.12 -10.38 -5.78
C ASP A 47 -0.85 -11.08 -4.62
N GLY A 48 -0.77 -10.47 -3.44
CA GLY A 48 -1.29 -11.01 -2.18
C GLY A 48 -0.29 -11.82 -1.37
N VAL A 49 0.97 -11.97 -1.80
CA VAL A 49 2.00 -12.60 -0.95
C VAL A 49 2.42 -11.66 0.19
N VAL A 50 2.95 -12.23 1.27
CA VAL A 50 3.43 -11.46 2.42
C VAL A 50 4.62 -10.59 2.03
N PHE A 51 4.50 -9.28 2.29
CA PHE A 51 5.61 -8.34 2.25
C PHE A 51 6.34 -8.36 3.60
N GLN A 52 7.64 -8.66 3.58
CA GLN A 52 8.40 -8.91 4.81
C GLN A 52 8.92 -7.65 5.51
N ASN A 53 8.88 -6.48 4.85
CA ASN A 53 9.45 -5.23 5.37
C ASN A 53 10.89 -5.42 5.92
N ARG A 54 11.77 -6.12 5.18
CA ARG A 54 13.11 -6.51 5.67
C ARG A 54 14.01 -5.32 5.92
N GLU A 55 13.88 -4.31 5.09
CA GLU A 55 14.60 -3.04 5.15
C GLU A 55 14.04 -2.12 6.25
N GLY A 56 12.88 -2.45 6.83
CA GLY A 56 12.29 -1.71 7.95
C GLY A 56 11.76 -0.33 7.60
N VAL A 57 11.37 -0.11 6.34
CA VAL A 57 10.89 1.19 5.85
C VAL A 57 9.48 1.51 6.36
N LEU A 58 8.61 0.48 6.40
CA LEU A 58 7.27 0.57 6.99
C LEU A 58 7.34 0.32 8.52
N PRO A 59 6.26 0.60 9.26
CA PRO A 59 6.17 0.23 10.67
C PRO A 59 6.56 -1.22 10.96
N SER A 60 7.22 -1.42 12.10
CA SER A 60 7.62 -2.76 12.55
C SER A 60 6.41 -3.52 13.08
N GLU A 61 5.93 -4.48 12.29
CA GLU A 61 4.76 -5.30 12.58
C GLU A 61 5.07 -6.80 12.50
N SER A 62 4.15 -7.62 12.99
CA SER A 62 4.29 -9.08 12.95
C SER A 62 4.32 -9.64 11.52
N TYR A 63 4.95 -10.81 11.33
CA TYR A 63 4.98 -11.47 10.02
C TYR A 63 3.55 -11.75 9.51
N GLY A 64 3.29 -11.44 8.24
CA GLY A 64 1.96 -11.57 7.64
C GLY A 64 1.05 -10.37 7.89
N TYR A 65 1.55 -9.30 8.52
CA TYR A 65 0.83 -8.04 8.60
C TYR A 65 0.71 -7.37 7.24
N TYR A 66 1.81 -7.29 6.50
CA TYR A 66 1.86 -6.63 5.20
C TYR A 66 1.73 -7.61 4.03
N HIS A 67 0.97 -7.21 3.00
CA HIS A 67 0.84 -7.94 1.74
C HIS A 67 1.11 -7.03 0.54
N GLU A 68 1.78 -7.53 -0.50
CA GLU A 68 2.11 -6.74 -1.69
C GLU A 68 1.21 -7.04 -2.89
N TYR A 69 0.91 -6.00 -3.66
CA TYR A 69 0.10 -6.07 -4.87
C TYR A 69 0.73 -5.22 -5.97
N THR A 70 0.69 -5.73 -7.19
CA THR A 70 1.24 -5.05 -8.36
C THR A 70 0.34 -3.88 -8.75
N VAL A 71 0.95 -2.71 -8.94
CA VAL A 71 0.36 -1.61 -9.70
C VAL A 71 0.93 -1.68 -11.10
N ILE A 72 0.08 -1.89 -12.11
CA ILE A 72 0.54 -2.09 -13.49
C ILE A 72 1.26 -0.83 -14.00
N THR A 73 2.41 -1.03 -14.64
CA THR A 73 3.09 0.00 -15.43
C THR A 73 2.69 -0.16 -16.90
N PRO A 74 1.93 0.78 -17.50
CA PRO A 74 1.53 0.67 -18.89
C PRO A 74 2.73 0.47 -19.83
N GLY A 75 2.62 -0.50 -20.75
CA GLY A 75 3.68 -0.84 -21.71
C GLY A 75 4.84 -1.66 -21.15
N SER A 76 4.87 -1.94 -19.84
CA SER A 76 5.87 -2.83 -19.24
C SER A 76 5.57 -4.30 -19.58
N PRO A 77 6.57 -5.08 -20.03
CA PRO A 77 6.42 -6.53 -20.22
C PRO A 77 6.56 -7.31 -18.91
N THR A 78 6.91 -6.65 -17.80
CA THR A 78 7.08 -7.24 -16.47
C THR A 78 6.18 -6.53 -15.44
N ARG A 79 6.18 -7.00 -14.19
CA ARG A 79 5.50 -6.33 -13.05
C ARG A 79 5.91 -4.86 -12.85
N GLY A 80 7.03 -4.41 -13.41
CA GLY A 80 7.57 -3.08 -13.16
C GLY A 80 7.95 -2.85 -11.68
N ALA A 81 8.12 -1.58 -11.31
CA ALA A 81 8.58 -1.18 -9.97
C ALA A 81 7.45 -0.76 -9.00
N ARG A 82 6.22 -0.60 -9.49
CA ARG A 82 5.14 0.02 -8.72
C ARG A 82 4.34 -1.00 -7.93
N ARG A 83 4.07 -0.72 -6.65
CA ARG A 83 3.29 -1.62 -5.78
C ARG A 83 2.37 -0.84 -4.86
N ILE A 84 1.34 -1.53 -4.40
CA ILE A 84 0.63 -1.22 -3.17
C ILE A 84 1.01 -2.28 -2.15
N VAL A 85 1.32 -1.85 -0.92
CA VAL A 85 1.50 -2.73 0.23
C VAL A 85 0.41 -2.41 1.23
N THR A 86 -0.45 -3.38 1.53
CA THR A 86 -1.55 -3.22 2.49
C THR A 86 -1.10 -3.67 3.87
N GLY A 87 -1.44 -2.92 4.91
CA GLY A 87 -1.41 -3.38 6.30
C GLY A 87 -2.74 -4.01 6.71
N GLN A 88 -2.82 -4.48 7.96
CA GLN A 88 -4.06 -5.03 8.51
C GLN A 88 -4.98 -3.95 9.09
N ALA A 89 -4.46 -2.74 9.37
CA ALA A 89 -5.29 -1.65 9.83
C ALA A 89 -6.19 -1.10 8.71
N SER A 90 -7.31 -0.51 9.10
CA SER A 90 -8.27 0.06 8.14
C SER A 90 -7.64 1.25 7.40
N GLN A 91 -7.73 1.24 6.06
CA GLN A 91 -7.19 2.29 5.19
C GLN A 91 -5.67 2.47 5.33
N GLU A 92 -4.97 1.39 5.64
CA GLU A 92 -3.51 1.38 5.71
C GLU A 92 -2.95 0.76 4.43
N ASP A 93 -2.90 1.57 3.37
CA ASP A 93 -2.33 1.17 2.08
C ASP A 93 -1.15 2.07 1.76
N TYR A 94 0.01 1.49 1.45
CA TYR A 94 1.21 2.24 1.08
C TYR A 94 1.50 2.07 -0.40
N TYR A 95 1.77 3.18 -1.10
CA TYR A 95 2.26 3.17 -2.47
C TYR A 95 3.78 3.24 -2.50
N THR A 96 4.41 2.45 -3.36
CA THR A 96 5.80 2.62 -3.79
C THR A 96 5.86 2.69 -5.31
N GLY A 97 6.61 3.67 -5.83
CA GLY A 97 6.86 3.84 -7.26
C GLY A 97 8.23 3.33 -7.71
N ASP A 98 9.08 2.95 -6.77
CA ASP A 98 10.53 2.79 -6.91
C ASP A 98 11.05 1.45 -6.39
N HIS A 99 10.19 0.42 -6.46
CA HIS A 99 10.52 -0.94 -6.07
C HIS A 99 10.93 -1.06 -4.59
N TYR A 100 10.04 -0.57 -3.71
CA TYR A 100 10.12 -0.65 -2.24
C TYR A 100 11.20 0.21 -1.59
N ALA A 101 11.82 1.14 -2.32
CA ALA A 101 12.84 2.01 -1.76
C ALA A 101 12.22 3.14 -0.91
N THR A 102 11.10 3.70 -1.35
CA THR A 102 10.30 4.68 -0.59
C THR A 102 8.82 4.33 -0.62
N PHE A 103 8.11 4.79 0.40
CA PHE A 103 6.67 4.59 0.53
C PHE A 103 5.95 5.89 0.85
N SER A 104 4.69 5.98 0.42
CA SER A 104 3.75 7.01 0.86
C SER A 104 2.44 6.35 1.28
N LEU A 105 1.87 6.76 2.41
CA LEU A 105 0.55 6.31 2.83
C LEU A 105 -0.50 6.87 1.86
N ILE A 106 -1.39 6.03 1.35
CA ILE A 106 -2.44 6.44 0.43
C ILE A 106 -3.60 6.99 1.25
N ASP A 107 -3.92 8.27 1.04
CA ASP A 107 -5.20 8.83 1.46
C ASP A 107 -6.20 8.60 0.33
N GLN A 108 -7.21 7.75 0.54
CA GLN A 108 -8.23 7.44 -0.46
C GLN A 108 -9.38 8.47 -0.49
N THR A 109 -9.38 9.44 0.42
CA THR A 109 -10.42 10.48 0.54
C THR A 109 -10.13 11.70 -0.33
N CYS A 110 -8.90 11.77 -0.84
CA CYS A 110 -8.46 12.59 -1.96
C CYS A 110 -7.76 11.67 -2.97
#